data_AF-A0A2H9HXV4-F1
#
_entry.id   AF-A0A2H9HXV4-F1
#
_cell.length_a   1.000
_cell.length_b   1.000
_cell.length_c   1.000
_cell.angle_alpha   90.00
_cell.angle_beta   90.00
_cell.angle_gamma   90.00
#
_symmetry.space_group_name_H-M   'P 1'
#
loop_
_entity.id
_entity.type
_entity.pdbx_description
1 polymer ?
#
loop_
_entity_poly.entity_id
_entity_poly.type
_entity_poly.pdbx_seq_one_letter_code
_entity_poly.pdbx_strand_id
1 'polypeptide(L)' 'MVAKVKFGQRLVRGIAYGLGLFSVFYVVGNVLVVAANHIANNGVLDPIGIPLLLGGMGLFSAVAVELSKDFESE' A
#
# COMPACT_ATOMS: atom_id res chain seq x y z
N MET A 1 -5.41 -25.53 21.34
CA MET A 1 -5.56 -25.08 19.93
C MET A 1 -6.09 -23.64 19.84
N VAL A 2 -5.52 -22.67 20.57
CA VAL A 2 -6.01 -21.26 20.61
C VAL A 2 -5.24 -20.32 19.66
N ALA A 3 -4.10 -20.76 19.09
CA ALA A 3 -3.24 -19.92 18.25
C ALA A 3 -3.77 -19.68 16.82
N LYS A 4 -4.59 -20.59 16.27
CA LYS A 4 -4.95 -20.60 14.84
C LYS A 4 -6.00 -19.54 14.42
N VAL A 5 -6.68 -18.91 15.40
CA VAL A 5 -7.78 -17.95 15.16
C VAL A 5 -7.26 -16.53 14.86
N LYS A 6 -6.00 -16.20 15.16
CA LYS A 6 -5.49 -14.81 15.04
C LYS A 6 -4.87 -14.45 13.68
N PHE A 7 -4.29 -15.41 12.95
CA PHE A 7 -3.59 -15.12 11.69
C PHE A 7 -4.52 -14.62 10.58
N GLY A 8 -5.65 -15.31 10.35
CA GLY A 8 -6.61 -14.91 9.30
C GLY A 8 -7.23 -13.54 9.56
N GLN A 9 -7.59 -13.25 10.82
CA GLN A 9 -8.13 -11.95 11.21
C GLN A 9 -7.09 -10.82 11.06
N ARG A 10 -5.84 -11.07 11.42
CA ARG A 10 -4.72 -10.13 11.23
C ARG A 10 -4.45 -9.88 9.76
N LEU A 11 -4.40 -10.92 8.93
CA LEU A 11 -4.24 -10.79 7.48
C LEU A 11 -5.35 -9.93 6.87
N VAL A 12 -6.61 -10.20 7.22
CA VAL A 12 -7.75 -9.40 6.75
C VAL A 12 -7.63 -7.95 7.20
N ARG A 13 -7.21 -7.71 8.45
CA ARG A 13 -6.98 -6.36 8.98
C ARG A 13 -5.84 -5.63 8.26
N GLY A 14 -4.74 -6.32 8.01
CA GLY A 14 -3.59 -5.81 7.25
C GLY A 14 -3.96 -5.47 5.81
N ILE A 15 -4.77 -6.30 5.15
CA ILE A 15 -5.32 -6.01 3.82
C ILE A 15 -6.25 -4.80 3.86
N ALA A 16 -7.14 -4.69 4.86
CA ALA A 16 -8.05 -3.55 4.98
C ALA A 16 -7.29 -2.23 5.17
N TYR A 17 -6.30 -2.19 6.07
CA TYR A 17 -5.43 -1.02 6.24
C TYR A 17 -4.55 -0.77 5.00
N GLY A 18 -4.05 -1.84 4.38
CA GLY A 18 -3.25 -1.78 3.17
C GLY A 18 -4.00 -1.23 1.98
N LEU A 19 -5.28 -1.58 1.80
CA LEU A 19 -6.15 -1.02 0.76
C LEU A 19 -6.44 0.48 1.02
N GLY A 20 -6.61 0.87 2.28
CA GLY A 20 -6.70 2.28 2.66
C GLY A 20 -5.44 3.06 2.25
N LEU A 21 -4.26 2.58 2.68
CA LEU A 21 -2.96 3.16 2.30
C LEU A 21 -2.73 3.16 0.79
N PHE A 22 -3.08 2.06 0.11
CA PHE A 22 -3.01 1.94 -1.34
C PHE A 22 -3.80 3.06 -2.02
N SER A 23 -5.06 3.26 -1.61
CA SER A 23 -5.93 4.26 -2.22
C SER A 23 -5.39 5.68 -2.05
N VAL A 24 -4.86 6.00 -0.86
CA VAL A 24 -4.26 7.30 -0.57
C VAL A 24 -3.00 7.51 -1.40
N PHE A 25 -2.07 6.56 -1.40
CA PHE A 25 -0.82 6.70 -2.17
C PHE A 25 -1.05 6.69 -3.68
N TYR A 26 -2.05 5.93 -4.17
CA TYR A 26 -2.40 5.94 -5.57
C TYR A 26 -2.95 7.31 -6.00
N VAL A 27 -3.90 7.87 -5.25
CA VAL A 27 -4.48 9.18 -5.59
C VAL A 27 -3.43 10.28 -5.50
N VAL A 28 -2.67 10.34 -4.40
CA VAL A 28 -1.61 11.35 -4.21
C VAL A 28 -0.52 11.18 -5.27
N GLY A 29 -0.07 9.96 -5.53
CA GLY A 29 0.93 9.67 -6.54
C GLY A 29 0.46 10.08 -7.94
N ASN A 30 -0.79 9.80 -8.30
CA ASN A 30 -1.34 10.18 -9.61
C ASN A 30 -1.38 11.70 -9.77
N VAL A 31 -1.87 12.43 -8.77
CA VAL A 31 -1.88 13.90 -8.78
C VAL A 31 -0.47 14.46 -8.94
N LEU A 32 0.52 13.93 -8.20
CA LEU A 32 1.92 14.37 -8.30
C LEU A 32 2.53 14.09 -9.68
N VAL A 33 2.29 12.90 -10.23
CA VAL A 33 2.82 12.53 -11.55
C VAL A 33 2.19 13.37 -12.66
N VAL A 34 0.87 13.58 -12.62
CA VAL A 34 0.17 14.44 -13.58
C VAL A 34 0.67 15.88 -13.47
N ALA A 35 0.82 16.41 -12.26
CA ALA A 35 1.36 17.75 -12.03
C ALA A 35 2.80 17.88 -12.55
N ALA A 36 3.67 16.89 -12.28
CA ALA A 36 5.04 16.88 -12.75
C ALA A 36 5.13 16.84 -14.27
N ASN A 37 4.33 15.99 -14.94
CA ASN A 37 4.26 15.94 -16.39
C ASN A 37 3.75 17.26 -16.99
N HIS A 38 2.77 17.90 -16.35
CA HIS A 38 2.27 19.21 -16.79
C HIS A 38 3.33 20.31 -16.65
N ILE A 39 4.09 20.33 -15.54
CA ILE A 39 5.18 21.28 -15.32
C ILE A 39 6.33 21.05 -16.33
N ALA A 40 6.66 19.78 -16.59
CA ALA A 40 7.70 19.41 -17.54
C ALA A 40 7.30 19.61 -19.01
N ASN A 41 6.02 19.89 -19.27
CA ASN A 41 5.42 19.99 -20.61
C ASN A 41 5.73 18.77 -21.51
N ASN A 42 5.93 17.61 -20.88
CA ASN A 42 6.30 16.36 -21.53
C ASN A 42 5.86 15.16 -20.65
N GLY A 43 5.32 14.11 -21.27
CA GLY A 43 4.77 12.94 -20.59
C GLY A 43 5.84 11.89 -20.25
N VAL A 44 6.82 12.26 -19.41
CA VAL A 44 7.96 11.39 -19.08
C VAL A 44 7.61 10.34 -18.02
N LEU A 45 6.76 10.70 -17.06
CA LEU A 45 6.38 9.83 -15.95
C LEU A 45 5.07 9.10 -16.25
N ASP A 46 5.02 7.78 -16.05
CA ASP A 46 3.80 6.98 -16.23
C ASP A 46 2.76 7.31 -15.14
N PRO A 47 1.61 7.94 -15.49
CA PRO A 47 0.59 8.36 -14.54
C PRO A 47 -0.19 7.21 -13.92
N ILE A 48 -0.01 5.97 -14.38
CA ILE A 48 -0.70 4.79 -13.86
C ILE A 48 0.30 3.88 -13.14
N GLY A 49 1.43 3.54 -13.77
CA GLY A 49 2.40 2.60 -13.23
C GLY A 49 3.09 3.09 -11.96
N ILE A 50 3.50 4.36 -11.89
CA ILE A 50 4.17 4.91 -10.71
C ILE A 50 3.22 4.97 -9.51
N PRO A 51 1.98 5.48 -9.63
CA PRO A 51 1.03 5.46 -8.52
C PRO A 51 0.62 4.06 -8.09
N LEU A 52 0.50 3.11 -9.03
CA LEU A 52 0.23 1.70 -8.73
C LEU A 52 1.34 1.09 -7.88
N LEU A 53 2.60 1.38 -8.21
CA LEU A 53 3.76 0.90 -7.46
C LEU A 53 3.80 1.50 -6.04
N LEU A 54 3.59 2.82 -5.91
CA LEU A 54 3.52 3.50 -4.61
C LEU A 54 2.39 2.93 -3.73
N GLY A 55 1.19 2.78 -4.30
CA GLY A 55 0.06 2.16 -3.61
C GLY A 55 0.36 0.73 -3.18
N GLY A 56 0.93 -0.07 -4.09
CA GLY A 56 1.30 -1.46 -3.83
C GLY A 56 2.31 -1.60 -2.69
N MET A 57 3.34 -0.75 -2.66
CA MET A 57 4.31 -0.71 -1.56
C MET A 57 3.63 -0.42 -0.22
N GLY A 58 2.68 0.53 -0.18
CA GLY A 58 1.91 0.82 1.02
C GLY A 58 1.06 -0.36 1.49
N LEU A 59 0.41 -1.06 0.56
CA LEU A 59 -0.39 -2.25 0.85
C LEU A 59 0.46 -3.37 1.45
N PHE A 60 1.56 -3.72 0.79
CA PHE A 60 2.43 -4.79 1.26
C PHE A 60 3.11 -4.43 2.59
N SER A 61 3.45 -3.17 2.81
CA SER A 61 3.98 -2.70 4.10
C SER A 61 2.96 -2.87 5.23
N ALA A 62 1.70 -2.49 5.02
CA ALA A 62 0.65 -2.65 6.02
C ALA A 62 0.38 -4.12 6.37
N VAL A 63 0.38 -5.00 5.36
CA VAL A 63 0.25 -6.44 5.56
C VAL A 63 1.46 -6.98 6.33
N ALA A 64 2.68 -6.62 5.93
CA ALA A 64 3.90 -7.08 6.58
C ALA A 64 3.97 -6.65 8.06
N VAL A 65 3.61 -5.41 8.38
CA VAL A 65 3.55 -4.89 9.76
C VAL A 65 2.51 -5.61 10.61
N GLU A 66 1.39 -6.02 10.01
CA GLU A 66 0.36 -6.72 10.76
C GLU A 66 0.73 -8.18 11.02
N LEU A 67 1.45 -8.81 10.09
CA LEU A 67 1.99 -10.17 10.24
C LEU A 67 3.23 -10.23 11.15
N SER A 68 4.07 -9.18 11.20
CA SER A 68 5.25 -9.16 12.07
C SER A 68 4.91 -9.27 13.55
N LYS A 69 3.72 -8.81 13.95
CA LYS A 69 3.20 -8.89 15.33
C LYS A 69 2.92 -10.32 15.79
N ASP A 70 2.91 -11.31 14.90
CA ASP A 70 2.87 -12.72 15.29
C ASP A 70 4.26 -13.20 15.77
N PHE A 71 5.33 -12.76 15.09
CA PHE A 71 6.71 -13.14 15.42
C PHE A 71 7.24 -12.51 16.71
N GLU A 72 6.77 -11.31 17.08
CA GLU A 72 7.15 -10.65 18.35
C GLU A 72 6.43 -11.23 19.58
N SER A 73 5.42 -12.10 19.37
CA SER A 73 4.62 -12.67 20.46
C SER A 73 5.04 -14.08 20.89
N GLU A 74 6.14 -14.59 20.33
CA GLU A 74 6.86 -15.79 20.77
C GLU A 74 8.03 -15.42 21.70
#